data_AF-A0A5B7APP6-F1
#
_entry.id   AF-A0A5B7APP6-F1
#
_cell.length_a   1.000
_cell.length_b   1.000
_cell.length_c   1.000
_cell.angle_alpha   90.00
_cell.angle_beta   90.00
_cell.angle_gamma   90.00
#
_symmetry.space_group_name_H-M   'P 1'
#
loop_
_entity.id
_entity.type
_entity.pdbx_description
1 polymer ?
#
loop_
_entity_poly.entity_id
_entity_poly.type
_entity_poly.pdbx_seq_one_letter_code
_entity_poly.pdbx_strand_id
1 'polypeptide(L)'
;MNGFVKVVKDLPAELVSKEPFRVDCSKRKGQYDYIESVLPSLLEHRYISITPAMSQRRDRYPLYAKAALCQACYNALRLTRALEKKGSDLLQAIPKPFLSLHLRFEPDMVAYSQCEYTGLSLASMEAIEAARGDRKPWAGEAARVWRNRGKCPLTPNETAFILQALSIPTNTNIYLAAGDGLMEIEGLTSIYTNVVTKSSLLSGEDFTNMHGNTKAALD
;
A
#
# COMPACT_ATOMS: atom_id res chain seq x y z
N MET A 1 -17.19 -31.78 12.66
CA MET A 1 -16.38 -30.94 11.75
C MET A 1 -15.31 -30.28 12.58
N ASN A 2 -14.02 -30.56 12.30
CA ASN A 2 -12.94 -29.78 12.91
C ASN A 2 -13.10 -28.35 12.36
N GLY A 3 -13.46 -27.39 13.21
CA GLY A 3 -13.96 -26.05 12.83
C GLY A 3 -12.94 -25.12 12.15
N PHE A 4 -11.98 -25.67 11.40
CA PHE A 4 -10.96 -24.93 10.67
C PHE A 4 -11.11 -25.15 9.17
N VAL A 5 -11.01 -24.07 8.41
CA VAL A 5 -10.96 -24.09 6.95
C VAL A 5 -9.53 -24.40 6.51
N LYS A 6 -9.35 -25.41 5.66
CA LYS A 6 -8.04 -25.72 5.07
C LYS A 6 -7.75 -24.71 3.95
N VAL A 7 -6.80 -23.81 4.20
CA VAL A 7 -6.27 -22.92 3.16
C VAL A 7 -5.20 -23.67 2.39
N VAL A 8 -5.33 -23.70 1.06
CA VAL A 8 -4.35 -24.32 0.15
C VAL A 8 -3.64 -23.23 -0.64
N LYS A 9 -2.36 -23.42 -0.93
CA LYS A 9 -1.55 -22.48 -1.70
C LYS A 9 -1.90 -22.52 -3.18
N ASP A 10 -2.09 -23.73 -3.69
CA ASP A 10 -2.41 -24.01 -5.08
C ASP A 10 -3.75 -24.73 -5.16
N LEU A 11 -4.47 -24.50 -6.25
CA LEU A 11 -5.75 -25.15 -6.50
C LEU A 11 -5.50 -26.67 -6.67
N PRO A 12 -6.30 -27.55 -6.06
CA PRO A 12 -6.19 -29.00 -6.28
C PRO A 12 -6.24 -29.33 -7.78
N ALA A 13 -5.43 -30.31 -8.22
CA ALA A 13 -5.28 -30.67 -9.63
C ALA A 13 -6.62 -30.92 -10.36
N GLU A 14 -7.60 -31.47 -9.65
CA GLU A 14 -8.96 -31.76 -10.12
C GLU A 14 -9.80 -30.51 -10.45
N LEU A 15 -9.42 -29.36 -9.92
CA LEU A 15 -10.10 -28.08 -10.12
C LEU A 15 -9.37 -27.14 -11.07
N VAL A 16 -8.10 -27.42 -11.40
CA VAL A 16 -7.27 -26.53 -12.25
C VAL A 16 -7.90 -26.27 -13.62
N SER A 17 -8.56 -27.29 -14.19
CA SER A 17 -9.24 -27.18 -15.49
C SER A 17 -10.72 -26.79 -15.40
N LYS A 18 -11.24 -26.53 -14.20
CA LYS A 18 -12.65 -26.18 -13.98
C LYS A 18 -12.77 -24.70 -13.70
N GLU A 19 -13.77 -24.06 -14.29
CA GLU A 19 -14.14 -22.70 -13.93
C GLU A 19 -15.05 -22.71 -12.68
N PRO A 20 -14.82 -21.82 -11.70
CA PRO A 20 -15.69 -21.69 -10.55
C PRO A 20 -17.02 -21.06 -10.95
N PHE A 21 -18.10 -21.49 -10.30
CA PHE A 21 -19.37 -20.78 -10.43
C PHE A 21 -19.26 -19.39 -9.81
N ARG A 22 -19.53 -18.35 -10.60
CA ARG A 22 -19.34 -16.95 -10.17
C ARG A 22 -20.55 -16.47 -9.38
N VAL A 23 -20.28 -15.93 -8.18
CA VAL A 23 -21.29 -15.34 -7.30
C VAL A 23 -21.05 -13.84 -7.21
N ASP A 24 -21.97 -13.06 -7.79
CA ASP A 24 -21.94 -11.60 -7.74
C ASP A 24 -22.26 -11.07 -6.33
N CYS A 25 -21.26 -10.40 -5.76
CA CYS A 25 -21.27 -9.77 -4.45
C CYS A 25 -21.03 -8.25 -4.55
N SER A 26 -21.11 -7.67 -5.75
CA SER A 26 -20.94 -6.23 -5.98
C SER A 26 -22.01 -5.38 -5.30
N LYS A 27 -23.23 -5.93 -5.13
CA LYS A 27 -24.37 -5.20 -4.56
C LYS A 27 -24.32 -5.21 -3.04
N ARG A 28 -24.65 -4.07 -2.41
CA ARG A 28 -24.92 -4.01 -0.97
C ARG A 28 -26.15 -4.87 -0.67
N LYS A 29 -25.98 -5.88 0.16
CA LYS A 29 -27.04 -6.83 0.53
C LYS A 29 -27.28 -6.85 2.04
N GLY A 30 -28.26 -7.64 2.48
CA GLY A 30 -28.66 -7.79 3.88
C GLY A 30 -27.58 -8.41 4.76
N GLN A 31 -27.79 -8.39 6.07
CA GLN A 31 -26.87 -8.93 7.07
C GLN A 31 -26.61 -10.44 6.90
N TYR A 32 -27.59 -11.18 6.37
CA TYR A 32 -27.54 -12.64 6.22
C TYR A 32 -27.22 -13.11 4.80
N ASP A 33 -26.82 -12.21 3.91
CA ASP A 33 -26.60 -12.52 2.48
C ASP A 33 -25.55 -13.62 2.24
N TYR A 34 -24.57 -13.77 3.14
CA TYR A 34 -23.65 -14.91 3.07
C TYR A 34 -24.35 -16.25 3.31
N ILE A 35 -25.30 -16.29 4.25
CA ILE A 35 -26.08 -17.50 4.59
C ILE A 35 -27.20 -17.72 3.58
N GLU A 36 -27.86 -16.66 3.13
CA GLU A 36 -29.05 -16.74 2.28
C GLU A 36 -28.71 -16.86 0.79
N SER A 37 -27.54 -16.40 0.34
CA SER A 37 -27.19 -16.38 -1.09
C SER A 37 -25.88 -17.11 -1.41
N VAL A 38 -24.80 -16.87 -0.65
CA VAL A 38 -23.49 -17.49 -0.96
C VAL A 38 -23.46 -18.94 -0.53
N LEU A 39 -23.96 -19.26 0.66
CA LEU A 39 -23.94 -20.63 1.20
C LEU A 39 -24.76 -21.60 0.32
N PRO A 40 -25.98 -21.30 -0.15
CA PRO A 40 -26.70 -22.16 -1.08
C PRO A 40 -25.90 -22.41 -2.36
N SER A 41 -25.33 -21.37 -2.95
CA SER A 41 -24.48 -21.49 -4.15
C SER A 41 -23.24 -22.37 -3.90
N LEU A 42 -22.61 -22.24 -2.73
CA LEU A 42 -21.48 -23.09 -2.33
C LEU A 42 -21.90 -24.55 -2.13
N LEU A 43 -23.06 -24.80 -1.53
CA LEU A 43 -23.58 -26.15 -1.29
C LEU A 43 -23.98 -26.85 -2.60
N GLU A 44 -24.54 -26.09 -3.55
CA GLU A 44 -24.93 -26.58 -4.87
C GLU A 44 -23.71 -26.84 -5.76
N HIS A 45 -22.86 -25.83 -5.97
CA HIS A 45 -21.79 -25.91 -6.98
C HIS A 45 -20.46 -26.42 -6.44
N ARG A 46 -20.26 -26.44 -5.11
CA ARG A 46 -19.04 -26.88 -4.39
C ARG A 46 -17.76 -26.08 -4.68
N TYR A 47 -17.69 -25.41 -5.81
CA TYR A 47 -16.58 -24.57 -6.25
C TYR A 47 -17.14 -23.25 -6.80
N ILE A 48 -17.01 -22.20 -6.00
CA ILE A 48 -17.52 -20.87 -6.32
C ILE A 48 -16.41 -19.82 -6.27
N SER A 49 -16.61 -18.73 -7.01
CA SER A 49 -15.76 -17.53 -6.95
C SER A 49 -16.62 -16.33 -6.63
N ILE A 50 -16.23 -15.59 -5.60
CA ILE A 50 -16.94 -14.38 -5.15
C ILE A 50 -16.37 -13.18 -5.91
N THR A 51 -17.23 -12.47 -6.65
CA THR A 51 -16.82 -11.33 -7.48
C THR A 51 -17.63 -10.06 -7.16
N PRO A 52 -17.01 -8.88 -7.11
CA PRO A 52 -15.58 -8.63 -7.21
C PRO A 52 -14.88 -8.92 -5.87
N ALA A 53 -13.65 -9.41 -5.92
CA ALA A 53 -12.87 -9.75 -4.72
C ALA A 53 -12.66 -8.56 -3.76
N MET A 54 -12.70 -7.33 -4.29
CA MET A 54 -12.56 -6.10 -3.50
C MET A 54 -13.86 -5.63 -2.84
N SER A 55 -15.01 -6.18 -3.22
CA SER A 55 -16.28 -5.90 -2.52
C SER A 55 -16.37 -6.80 -1.29
N GLN A 56 -15.79 -6.34 -0.19
CA GLN A 56 -16.22 -6.83 1.11
C GLN A 56 -17.71 -6.50 1.23
N ARG A 57 -18.55 -7.52 1.36
CA ARG A 57 -19.95 -7.31 1.71
C ARG A 57 -19.95 -6.51 3.01
N ARG A 58 -20.82 -5.50 3.08
CA ARG A 58 -20.79 -4.51 4.15
C ARG A 58 -21.20 -5.19 5.46
N ASP A 59 -20.23 -5.67 6.21
CA ASP A 59 -20.47 -6.27 7.50
C ASP A 59 -21.09 -5.23 8.43
N ARG A 60 -22.34 -5.50 8.84
CA ARG A 60 -23.09 -4.67 9.80
C ARG A 60 -22.74 -5.05 11.24
N TYR A 61 -21.52 -5.50 11.48
CA TYR A 61 -21.04 -5.76 12.83
C TYR A 61 -21.03 -4.46 13.64
N PRO A 62 -21.38 -4.54 14.94
CA PRO A 62 -21.16 -3.43 15.86
C PRO A 62 -19.67 -3.09 15.93
N LEU A 63 -19.35 -1.87 16.38
CA LEU A 63 -17.98 -1.33 16.32
C LEU A 63 -16.94 -2.23 16.99
N TYR A 64 -17.28 -2.82 18.14
CA TYR A 64 -16.39 -3.74 18.87
C TYR A 64 -16.04 -4.99 18.05
N ALA A 65 -17.00 -5.56 17.33
CA ALA A 65 -16.79 -6.76 16.53
C ALA A 65 -15.95 -6.44 15.28
N LYS A 66 -16.12 -5.25 14.69
CA LYS A 66 -15.24 -4.76 13.62
C LYS A 66 -13.81 -4.57 14.10
N ALA A 67 -13.64 -3.94 15.27
CA ALA A 67 -12.32 -3.76 15.86
C ALA A 67 -11.64 -5.11 16.15
N ALA A 68 -12.38 -6.06 16.72
CA ALA A 68 -11.89 -7.41 16.98
C ALA A 68 -11.50 -8.15 15.68
N LEU A 69 -12.33 -8.08 14.64
CA LEU A 69 -12.03 -8.67 13.33
C LEU A 69 -10.78 -8.04 12.71
N CYS A 70 -10.70 -6.70 12.67
CA CYS A 70 -9.53 -6.00 12.16
C CYS A 70 -8.26 -6.38 12.93
N GLN A 71 -8.32 -6.44 14.26
CA GLN A 71 -7.19 -6.83 15.10
C GLN A 71 -6.77 -8.28 14.82
N ALA A 72 -7.74 -9.20 14.71
CA ALA A 72 -7.46 -10.60 14.41
C ALA A 72 -6.81 -10.76 13.02
N CYS A 73 -7.37 -10.11 12.00
CA CYS A 73 -6.80 -10.09 10.65
C CYS A 73 -5.40 -9.49 10.63
N TYR A 74 -5.20 -8.34 11.27
CA TYR A 74 -3.89 -7.69 11.36
C TYR A 74 -2.86 -8.57 12.07
N ASN A 75 -3.23 -9.23 13.18
CA ASN A 75 -2.35 -10.12 13.91
C ASN A 75 -2.00 -11.39 13.12
N ALA A 76 -2.96 -11.89 12.33
CA ALA A 76 -2.79 -13.07 11.48
C ALA A 76 -1.95 -12.78 10.23
N LEU A 77 -1.93 -11.54 9.74
CA LEU A 77 -1.05 -11.11 8.66
C LEU A 77 0.39 -11.05 9.17
N ARG A 78 1.14 -12.11 8.87
CA ARG A 78 2.55 -12.26 9.22
C ARG A 78 3.38 -12.28 7.94
N LEU A 79 4.55 -11.63 7.99
CA LEU A 79 5.53 -11.77 6.92
C LEU A 79 6.04 -13.21 6.92
N THR A 80 6.49 -13.69 5.76
CA THR A 80 7.14 -15.01 5.69
C THR A 80 8.46 -14.96 6.47
N ARG A 81 8.88 -16.09 7.06
CA ARG A 81 10.15 -16.17 7.82
C ARG A 81 11.35 -15.65 7.03
N ALA A 82 11.39 -15.90 5.72
CA ALA A 82 12.46 -15.41 4.85
C ALA A 82 12.47 -13.88 4.78
N LEU A 83 11.29 -13.26 4.72
CA LEU A 83 11.13 -11.81 4.66
C LEU A 83 11.39 -11.14 6.02
N GLU A 84 10.93 -11.75 7.13
CA GLU A 84 11.23 -11.27 8.49
C GLU A 84 12.75 -11.25 8.75
N LYS A 85 13.46 -12.30 8.31
CA LYS A 85 14.92 -12.35 8.40
C LYS A 85 15.56 -11.22 7.59
N LYS A 86 15.20 -11.06 6.32
CA LYS A 86 15.74 -9.99 5.47
C LYS A 86 15.41 -8.59 6.02
N GLY A 87 14.22 -8.38 6.59
CA GLY A 87 13.86 -7.14 7.27
C GLY A 87 14.71 -6.88 8.52
N SER A 88 15.06 -7.93 9.26
CA SER A 88 15.99 -7.83 10.40
C SER A 88 17.41 -7.47 9.95
N ASP A 89 17.89 -8.10 8.87
CA ASP A 89 19.20 -7.81 8.28
C ASP A 89 19.26 -6.35 7.77
N LEU A 90 18.21 -5.89 7.11
CA LEU A 90 18.05 -4.49 6.68
C LEU A 90 18.07 -3.53 7.87
N LEU A 91 17.31 -3.83 8.92
CA LEU A 91 17.29 -3.00 10.13
C LEU A 91 18.68 -2.89 10.76
N GLN A 92 19.48 -3.95 10.75
CA GLN A 92 20.85 -3.93 11.26
C GLN A 92 21.79 -3.10 10.37
N ALA A 93 21.59 -3.13 9.05
CA ALA A 93 22.41 -2.39 8.09
C ALA A 93 22.18 -0.86 8.12
N ILE A 94 20.98 -0.39 8.51
CA ILE A 94 20.67 1.04 8.58
C ILE A 94 21.51 1.71 9.70
N PRO A 95 22.32 2.75 9.39
CA PRO A 95 23.12 3.48 10.38
C PRO A 95 22.26 4.04 11.53
N LYS A 96 22.73 3.89 12.78
CA LYS A 96 21.98 4.31 13.99
C LYS A 96 22.59 5.57 14.64
N PRO A 97 21.78 6.43 15.28
CA PRO A 97 20.32 6.47 15.23
C PRO A 97 19.83 6.94 13.84
N PHE A 98 18.57 6.64 13.50
CA PHE A 98 17.96 7.05 12.23
C PHE A 98 16.50 7.47 12.40
N LEU A 99 16.03 8.27 11.45
CA LEU A 99 14.63 8.59 11.23
C LEU A 99 14.10 7.70 10.09
N SER A 100 12.94 7.08 10.29
CA SER A 100 12.25 6.34 9.23
C SER A 100 11.25 7.26 8.52
N LEU A 101 11.37 7.38 7.21
CA LEU A 101 10.54 8.25 6.39
C LEU A 101 9.90 7.43 5.27
N HIS A 102 8.57 7.31 5.30
CA HIS A 102 7.82 6.79 4.15
C HIS A 102 7.32 7.96 3.31
N LEU A 103 7.81 8.09 2.08
CA LEU A 103 7.47 9.19 1.18
C LEU A 103 6.84 8.64 -0.08
N ARG A 104 5.59 9.01 -0.30
CA ARG A 104 4.74 8.49 -1.38
C ARG A 104 4.39 9.61 -2.38
N PHE A 105 5.43 10.16 -3.00
CA PHE A 105 5.35 11.25 -3.99
C PHE A 105 5.66 10.75 -5.40
N GLU A 106 4.99 9.66 -5.80
CA GLU A 106 5.06 9.07 -7.15
C GLU A 106 3.92 9.59 -8.05
N PRO A 107 4.08 9.56 -9.39
CA PRO A 107 3.12 10.13 -10.33
C PRO A 107 1.68 9.59 -10.17
N ASP A 108 1.54 8.28 -9.95
CA ASP A 108 0.25 7.61 -9.77
C ASP A 108 -0.47 8.08 -8.51
N MET A 109 0.29 8.31 -7.44
CA MET A 109 -0.24 8.76 -6.15
C MET A 109 -0.63 10.23 -6.19
N VAL A 110 0.16 11.07 -6.86
CA VAL A 110 -0.18 12.47 -7.12
C VAL A 110 -1.44 12.57 -7.98
N ALA A 111 -1.49 11.84 -9.11
CA ALA A 111 -2.65 11.76 -9.98
C ALA A 111 -3.91 11.25 -9.25
N TYR A 112 -3.77 10.21 -8.41
CA TYR A 112 -4.86 9.66 -7.61
C TYR A 112 -5.38 10.66 -6.57
N SER A 113 -4.49 11.43 -5.94
CA SER A 113 -4.86 12.46 -4.96
C SER A 113 -5.57 13.68 -5.56
N GLN A 114 -5.50 13.83 -6.90
CA GLN A 114 -6.03 14.97 -7.66
C GLN A 114 -5.45 16.32 -7.22
N CYS A 115 -4.26 16.32 -6.63
CA CYS A 115 -3.58 17.53 -6.17
C CYS A 115 -2.70 18.11 -7.28
N GLU A 116 -2.74 19.43 -7.44
CA GLU A 116 -1.79 20.15 -8.29
C GLU A 116 -0.62 20.68 -7.48
N TYR A 117 0.54 20.69 -8.12
CA TYR A 117 1.79 21.18 -7.56
C TYR A 117 2.43 22.11 -8.58
N THR A 118 2.84 23.29 -8.13
CA THR A 118 3.58 24.24 -8.94
C THR A 118 5.08 24.03 -8.73
N GLY A 119 5.88 24.30 -9.76
CA GLY A 119 7.35 24.26 -9.66
C GLY A 119 7.95 22.85 -9.65
N LEU A 120 7.22 21.82 -10.06
CA LEU A 120 7.81 20.52 -10.39
C LEU A 120 8.61 20.60 -11.68
N SER A 121 9.57 19.70 -11.87
CA SER A 121 10.26 19.57 -13.15
C SER A 121 9.30 19.18 -14.28
N LEU A 122 9.67 19.50 -15.52
CA LEU A 122 8.87 19.15 -16.70
C LEU A 122 8.63 17.63 -16.77
N ALA A 123 9.65 16.82 -16.49
CA ALA A 123 9.56 15.37 -16.47
C ALA A 123 8.55 14.86 -15.43
N SER A 124 8.56 15.42 -14.21
CA SER A 124 7.57 15.08 -13.18
C SER A 124 6.15 15.46 -13.58
N MET A 125 5.96 16.65 -14.18
CA MET A 125 4.65 17.07 -14.68
C MET A 125 4.13 16.13 -15.77
N GLU A 126 4.97 15.79 -16.75
CA GLU A 126 4.63 14.85 -17.82
C GLU A 126 4.28 13.45 -17.28
N ALA A 127 5.04 12.95 -16.30
CA ALA A 127 4.76 11.67 -15.66
C ALA A 127 3.42 11.68 -14.91
N ILE A 128 3.10 12.77 -14.21
CA ILE A 128 1.81 12.92 -13.51
C ILE A 128 0.66 12.97 -14.52
N GLU A 129 0.79 13.71 -15.62
CA GLU A 129 -0.24 13.75 -16.67
C GLU A 129 -0.46 12.36 -17.30
N ALA A 130 0.62 11.62 -17.57
CA ALA A 130 0.53 10.25 -18.08
C ALA A 130 -0.22 9.30 -17.13
N ALA A 131 -0.08 9.49 -15.82
CA ALA A 131 -0.76 8.69 -14.79
C ALA A 131 -2.21 9.16 -14.49
N ARG A 132 -2.63 10.31 -15.01
CA ARG A 132 -3.86 11.00 -14.62
C ARG A 132 -5.14 10.24 -15.00
N GLY A 133 -5.18 9.70 -16.20
CA GLY A 133 -6.40 9.13 -16.78
C GLY A 133 -7.55 10.15 -16.77
N ASP A 134 -8.75 9.74 -16.37
CA ASP A 134 -9.95 10.61 -16.35
C ASP A 134 -10.05 11.53 -15.10
N ARG A 135 -9.04 11.51 -14.22
CA ARG A 135 -9.07 12.25 -12.95
C ARG A 135 -8.73 13.72 -13.18
N LYS A 136 -9.68 14.61 -12.90
CA LYS A 136 -9.43 16.06 -12.98
C LYS A 136 -8.82 16.57 -11.67
N PRO A 137 -7.78 17.41 -11.70
CA PRO A 137 -7.25 18.00 -10.48
C PRO A 137 -8.26 18.90 -9.78
N TRP A 138 -8.12 19.04 -8.47
CA TRP A 138 -8.83 20.06 -7.72
C TRP A 138 -8.27 21.44 -8.07
N ALA A 139 -9.14 22.43 -8.21
CA ALA A 139 -8.77 23.82 -8.46
C ALA A 139 -9.34 24.77 -7.41
N GLY A 140 -8.72 25.94 -7.29
CA GLY A 140 -9.17 27.03 -6.41
C GLY A 140 -9.33 26.60 -4.94
N GLU A 141 -10.45 26.97 -4.33
CA GLU A 141 -10.71 26.70 -2.91
C GLU A 141 -10.76 25.20 -2.58
N ALA A 142 -11.28 24.38 -3.50
CA ALA A 142 -11.35 22.94 -3.28
C ALA A 142 -9.96 22.32 -3.12
N ALA A 143 -9.00 22.75 -3.95
CA ALA A 143 -7.61 22.31 -3.86
C ALA A 143 -6.99 22.67 -2.51
N ARG A 144 -7.21 23.92 -2.06
CA ARG A 144 -6.71 24.43 -0.77
C ARG A 144 -7.28 23.63 0.41
N VAL A 145 -8.60 23.41 0.44
CA VAL A 145 -9.26 22.62 1.48
C VAL A 145 -8.78 21.18 1.47
N TRP A 146 -8.60 20.59 0.29
CA TRP A 146 -8.12 19.20 0.16
C TRP A 146 -6.71 19.04 0.71
N ARG A 147 -5.81 19.96 0.35
CA ARG A 147 -4.43 19.99 0.85
C ARG A 147 -4.37 20.21 2.37
N ASN A 148 -5.13 21.17 2.89
CA ASN A 148 -5.19 21.48 4.33
C ASN A 148 -5.73 20.31 5.18
N ARG A 149 -6.48 19.38 4.58
CA ARG A 149 -6.95 18.15 5.23
C ARG A 149 -5.91 17.02 5.20
N GLY A 150 -4.69 17.27 4.72
CA GLY A 150 -3.64 16.26 4.57
C GLY A 150 -3.97 15.20 3.53
N LYS A 151 -4.73 15.56 2.47
CA LYS A 151 -5.10 14.63 1.39
C LYS A 151 -4.15 14.64 0.20
N CYS A 152 -3.22 15.58 0.17
CA CYS A 152 -2.17 15.66 -0.82
C CYS A 152 -0.86 15.13 -0.23
N PRO A 153 -0.10 14.28 -0.95
CA PRO A 153 1.23 13.89 -0.49
C PRO A 153 2.16 15.13 -0.41
N LEU A 154 3.10 15.11 0.52
CA LEU A 154 4.11 16.16 0.61
C LEU A 154 5.14 15.96 -0.51
N THR A 155 5.62 17.06 -1.10
CA THR A 155 6.82 16.97 -1.94
C THR A 155 8.03 16.65 -1.08
N PRO A 156 9.13 16.10 -1.64
CA PRO A 156 10.37 15.91 -0.89
C PRO A 156 10.91 17.22 -0.30
N ASN A 157 10.77 18.35 -1.00
CA ASN A 157 11.16 19.67 -0.50
C ASN A 157 10.30 20.12 0.71
N GLU A 158 8.97 19.95 0.64
CA GLU A 158 8.09 20.25 1.78
C GLU A 158 8.38 19.35 2.98
N THR A 159 8.71 18.09 2.72
CA THR A 159 9.13 17.14 3.75
C THR A 159 10.39 17.63 4.45
N ALA A 160 11.41 18.05 3.69
CA ALA A 160 12.64 18.59 4.25
C ALA A 160 12.39 19.85 5.10
N PHE A 161 11.55 20.77 4.60
CA PHE A 161 11.15 21.97 5.32
C PHE A 161 10.45 21.64 6.65
N ILE A 162 9.51 20.68 6.66
CA ILE A 162 8.83 20.24 7.88
C ILE A 162 9.83 19.63 8.87
N LEU A 163 10.75 18.79 8.41
CA LEU A 163 11.77 18.21 9.28
C LEU A 163 12.67 19.29 9.91
N GLN A 164 13.06 20.32 9.15
CA GLN A 164 13.80 21.47 9.68
C GLN A 164 12.99 22.26 10.71
N ALA A 165 11.69 22.50 10.45
CA ALA A 165 10.81 23.19 11.38
C ALA A 165 10.64 22.40 12.70
N LEU A 166 10.71 21.08 12.64
CA LEU A 166 10.74 20.18 13.80
C LEU A 166 12.13 20.09 14.46
N SER A 167 13.10 20.90 14.03
CA SER A 167 14.47 20.91 14.54
C SER A 167 15.20 19.57 14.39
N ILE A 168 14.88 18.79 13.36
CA ILE A 168 15.64 17.59 13.02
C ILE A 168 16.99 18.01 12.41
N PRO A 169 18.14 17.57 12.96
CA PRO A 169 19.45 17.93 12.44
C PRO A 169 19.65 17.44 10.99
N THR A 170 20.27 18.25 10.14
CA THR A 170 20.50 17.91 8.71
C THR A 170 21.47 16.75 8.50
N ASN A 171 22.30 16.42 9.50
CA ASN A 171 23.16 15.24 9.52
C ASN A 171 22.46 13.96 10.03
N THR A 172 21.14 13.99 10.28
CA THR A 172 20.37 12.82 10.70
C THR A 172 20.39 11.73 9.62
N ASN A 173 20.68 10.48 10.00
CA ASN A 173 20.50 9.35 9.10
C ASN A 173 19.01 9.15 8.83
N ILE A 174 18.59 9.10 7.58
CA ILE A 174 17.20 8.87 7.17
C ILE A 174 17.12 7.55 6.42
N TYR A 175 16.31 6.62 6.90
CA TYR A 175 15.85 5.49 6.11
C TYR A 175 14.63 5.92 5.29
N LEU A 176 14.78 5.97 3.97
CA LEU A 176 13.73 6.35 3.04
C LEU A 176 13.04 5.11 2.46
N ALA A 177 11.82 4.88 2.91
CA ALA A 177 10.86 3.94 2.33
C ALA A 177 10.09 4.65 1.20
N ALA A 178 10.47 4.40 -0.05
CA ALA A 178 9.82 4.97 -1.22
C ALA A 178 9.89 4.01 -2.42
N GLY A 179 8.98 4.17 -3.37
CA GLY A 179 9.02 3.41 -4.62
C GLY A 179 10.09 3.94 -5.58
N ASP A 180 10.41 3.14 -6.60
CA ASP A 180 11.38 3.51 -7.66
C ASP A 180 10.95 4.73 -8.50
N GLY A 181 9.67 5.14 -8.39
CA GLY A 181 9.10 6.30 -9.09
C GLY A 181 9.04 7.59 -8.29
N LEU A 182 9.76 7.68 -7.16
CA LEU A 182 9.75 8.89 -6.34
C LEU A 182 10.31 10.08 -7.13
N MET A 183 9.50 11.13 -7.27
CA MET A 183 9.87 12.34 -7.99
C MET A 183 10.53 13.36 -7.06
N GLU A 184 11.36 14.26 -7.62
CA GLU A 184 11.92 15.45 -6.96
C GLU A 184 12.73 15.16 -5.68
N ILE A 185 13.38 14.00 -5.59
CA ILE A 185 14.11 13.55 -4.40
C ILE A 185 15.20 14.54 -3.96
N GLU A 186 15.74 15.31 -4.90
CA GLU A 186 16.72 16.38 -4.68
C GLU A 186 16.23 17.43 -3.67
N GLY A 187 14.91 17.65 -3.59
CA GLY A 187 14.30 18.53 -2.60
C GLY A 187 14.53 18.07 -1.15
N LEU A 188 14.73 16.76 -0.93
CA LEU A 188 15.10 16.20 0.37
C LEU A 188 16.61 16.06 0.52
N THR A 189 17.28 15.48 -0.48
CA THR A 189 18.69 15.07 -0.38
C THR A 189 19.68 16.23 -0.46
N SER A 190 19.27 17.39 -0.99
CA SER A 190 20.07 18.62 -0.91
C SER A 190 20.21 19.18 0.51
N ILE A 191 19.28 18.83 1.41
CA ILE A 191 19.28 19.28 2.82
C ILE A 191 19.75 18.16 3.74
N TYR A 192 19.22 16.94 3.56
CA TYR A 192 19.57 15.75 4.34
C TYR A 192 20.42 14.82 3.49
N THR A 193 21.73 14.81 3.73
CA THR A 193 22.68 14.06 2.89
C THR A 193 22.80 12.59 3.29
N ASN A 194 22.43 12.24 4.53
CA ASN A 194 22.55 10.88 5.06
C ASN A 194 21.27 10.06 4.81
N VAL A 195 20.80 10.04 3.57
CA VAL A 195 19.60 9.28 3.17
C VAL A 195 20.02 7.92 2.62
N VAL A 196 19.49 6.85 3.20
CA VAL A 196 19.68 5.46 2.75
C VAL A 196 18.34 4.84 2.38
N THR A 197 18.35 4.00 1.36
CA THR A 197 17.15 3.27 0.91
C THR A 197 17.37 1.77 1.08
N LYS A 198 16.29 1.00 0.98
CA LYS A 198 16.40 -0.46 0.91
C LYS A 198 17.35 -0.93 -0.20
N SER A 199 17.28 -0.30 -1.38
CA SER A 199 18.12 -0.67 -2.54
C SER A 199 19.60 -0.32 -2.35
N SER A 200 19.93 0.70 -1.55
CA SER A 200 21.33 1.02 -1.24
C SER A 200 21.93 0.07 -0.20
N LEU A 201 21.11 -0.54 0.66
CA LEU A 201 21.55 -1.43 1.75
C LEU A 201 21.50 -2.91 1.39
N LEU A 202 20.54 -3.32 0.56
CA LEU A 202 20.38 -4.70 0.09
C LEU A 202 20.73 -4.76 -1.40
N SER A 203 22.02 -4.91 -1.69
CA SER A 203 22.50 -5.12 -3.06
C SER A 203 22.75 -6.61 -3.34
N GLY A 204 22.37 -7.09 -4.53
CA GLY A 204 22.57 -8.49 -4.97
C GLY A 204 21.44 -9.02 -5.85
N GLU A 205 21.71 -10.10 -6.59
CA GLU A 205 20.74 -10.77 -7.49
C GLU A 205 19.44 -11.17 -6.77
N ASP A 206 19.56 -11.52 -5.50
CA ASP A 206 18.46 -11.85 -4.59
C ASP A 206 17.46 -10.71 -4.42
N PHE A 207 17.90 -9.46 -4.45
CA PHE A 207 17.06 -8.27 -4.30
C PHE A 207 16.46 -7.82 -5.64
N THR A 208 17.23 -7.93 -6.73
CA THR A 208 16.75 -7.56 -8.07
C THR A 208 15.60 -8.43 -8.51
N ASN A 209 15.62 -9.73 -8.16
CA ASN A 209 14.58 -10.70 -8.50
C ASN A 209 13.34 -10.64 -7.59
N MET A 210 13.32 -9.78 -6.56
CA MET A 210 12.14 -9.65 -5.69
C MET A 210 10.98 -8.97 -6.41
N HIS A 211 9.80 -9.57 -6.26
CA HIS A 211 8.54 -8.96 -6.68
C HIS A 211 8.28 -7.64 -5.92
N GLY A 212 7.60 -6.68 -6.55
CA GLY A 212 7.34 -5.36 -5.98
C GLY A 212 6.66 -5.41 -4.61
N ASN A 213 5.66 -6.27 -4.43
CA ASN A 213 4.99 -6.45 -3.14
C ASN A 213 5.94 -6.94 -2.02
N THR A 214 6.92 -7.77 -2.36
CA THR A 214 7.94 -8.24 -1.41
C THR A 214 8.87 -7.11 -1.02
N LYS A 215 9.24 -6.25 -1.98
CA LYS A 215 10.03 -5.04 -1.72
C LYS A 215 9.26 -4.06 -0.83
N ALA A 216 7.98 -3.85 -1.09
CA ALA A 216 7.13 -2.97 -0.28
C ALA A 216 6.93 -3.49 1.14
N ALA A 217 6.82 -4.81 1.32
CA ALA A 217 6.69 -5.43 2.64
C ALA A 217 7.99 -5.46 3.47
N LEU A 218 9.13 -5.09 2.87
CA LEU A 218 10.40 -4.90 3.59
C LEU A 218 10.56 -3.48 4.15
N ASP A 219 9.85 -2.50 3.58
CA ASP A 219 9.83 -1.11 4.05
C ASP A 219 8.88 -0.95 5.24
#